data_AF-A0A8S4QU04-F1
#
_entry.id   AF-A0A8S4QU04-F1
#
_cell.length_a   1.000
_cell.length_b   1.000
_cell.length_c   1.000
_cell.angle_alpha   90.00
_cell.angle_beta   90.00
_cell.angle_gamma   90.00
#
_symmetry.space_group_name_H-M   'P 1'
#
loop_
_entity.id
_entity.type
_entity.pdbx_description
1 polymer ?
#
loop_
_entity_poly.entity_id
_entity_poly.type
_entity_poly.pdbx_seq_one_letter_code
_entity_poly.pdbx_strand_id
1 'polypeptide(L)'
;LTPREFNSYGSRRGNDAVMSRGTFANIRLLNKMAPAPGPRTVHHPSQQVMDIFDAADRYAQENVPLIAIVGKDYGSGSSRDWAAKGPFLLGIKAVIAESFERIHRSNLVGMGIMPLEFLPGVNADTLGLTGAERYSISVPDTLVPQHLLTVQVDNGKSFQVKVRYDTEVDLTYFRNGGILNYMIRKML
;
A
#
# COMPACT_ATOMS: atom_id res chain seq x y z
N LEU A 1 -11.03 -2.27 -28.54
CA LEU A 1 -12.27 -2.07 -27.77
C LEU A 1 -12.70 -0.62 -27.94
N THR A 2 -13.97 -0.39 -28.26
CA THR A 2 -14.58 0.94 -28.22
C THR A 2 -15.00 1.27 -26.78
N PRO A 3 -15.23 2.55 -26.41
CA PRO A 3 -15.68 2.91 -25.06
C PRO A 3 -16.94 2.16 -24.61
N ARG A 4 -17.86 1.85 -25.53
CA ARG A 4 -19.08 1.07 -25.26
C ARG A 4 -18.79 -0.38 -24.86
N GLU A 5 -17.65 -0.93 -25.25
CA GLU A 5 -17.25 -2.33 -25.01
C GLU A 5 -16.39 -2.51 -23.74
N PHE A 6 -16.01 -1.42 -23.05
CA PHE A 6 -15.14 -1.51 -21.88
C PHE A 6 -15.76 -2.32 -20.75
N ASN A 7 -17.08 -2.21 -20.55
CA ASN A 7 -17.82 -2.83 -19.43
C ASN A 7 -17.32 -2.27 -18.07
N SER A 8 -17.77 -2.84 -16.95
CA SER A 8 -17.38 -2.42 -15.60
C SER A 8 -16.06 -3.05 -15.16
N TYR A 9 -15.33 -2.40 -14.24
CA TYR A 9 -14.18 -3.03 -13.57
C TYR A 9 -14.55 -4.39 -12.94
N GLY A 10 -15.76 -4.51 -12.39
CA GLY A 10 -16.25 -5.77 -11.83
C GLY A 10 -16.25 -6.94 -12.83
N SER A 11 -16.60 -6.67 -14.08
CA SER A 11 -16.57 -7.68 -15.15
C SER A 11 -15.16 -8.07 -15.60
N ARG A 12 -14.14 -7.27 -15.23
CA ARG A 12 -12.75 -7.44 -15.66
C ARG A 12 -11.85 -7.96 -14.54
N ARG A 13 -12.42 -8.46 -13.43
CA ARG A 13 -11.66 -8.94 -12.25
C ARG A 13 -10.67 -10.08 -12.53
N GLY A 14 -10.86 -10.84 -13.61
CA GLY A 14 -9.93 -11.87 -14.06
C GLY A 14 -8.77 -11.35 -14.92
N ASN A 15 -8.71 -10.04 -15.20
CA ASN A 15 -7.64 -9.41 -15.97
C ASN A 15 -6.88 -8.41 -15.07
N ASP A 16 -5.68 -8.80 -14.66
CA ASP A 16 -4.85 -8.04 -13.74
C ASP A 16 -4.37 -6.70 -14.33
N ALA A 17 -4.13 -6.62 -15.64
CA ALA A 17 -3.71 -5.39 -16.29
C ALA A 17 -4.78 -4.30 -16.21
N VAL A 18 -6.06 -4.67 -16.32
CA VAL A 18 -7.19 -3.74 -16.16
C VAL A 18 -7.38 -3.36 -14.69
N MET A 19 -7.30 -4.34 -13.79
CA MET A 19 -7.58 -4.10 -12.38
C MET A 19 -6.48 -3.31 -11.68
N SER A 20 -5.22 -3.48 -12.09
CA SER A 20 -4.11 -2.65 -11.61
C SER A 20 -4.31 -1.19 -12.03
N ARG A 21 -4.69 -0.94 -13.28
CA ARG A 21 -5.06 0.41 -13.76
C ARG A 21 -6.28 0.99 -13.06
N GLY A 22 -7.20 0.14 -12.62
CA GLY A 22 -8.36 0.53 -11.81
C GLY A 22 -8.05 0.78 -10.32
N THR A 23 -6.84 0.47 -9.87
CA THR A 23 -6.46 0.61 -8.45
C THR A 23 -6.20 2.07 -8.13
N PHE A 24 -6.85 2.58 -7.09
CA PHE A 24 -6.91 4.01 -6.75
C PHE A 24 -7.44 4.92 -7.86
N ALA A 25 -8.10 4.35 -8.88
CA ALA A 25 -8.67 5.09 -10.02
C ALA A 25 -10.03 5.78 -9.72
N ASN A 26 -10.39 5.96 -8.44
CA ASN A 26 -11.66 6.57 -8.08
C ASN A 26 -11.59 8.10 -8.26
N ILE A 27 -12.53 8.65 -9.02
CA ILE A 27 -12.64 10.11 -9.28
C ILE A 27 -12.83 10.95 -8.01
N ARG A 28 -13.22 10.34 -6.89
CA ARG A 28 -13.40 10.98 -5.59
C ARG A 28 -12.22 10.76 -4.64
N LEU A 29 -11.14 10.11 -5.07
CA LEU A 29 -9.97 9.92 -4.24
C LEU A 29 -9.40 11.28 -3.81
N LEU A 30 -9.13 11.42 -2.52
CA LEU A 30 -8.47 12.60 -1.97
C LEU A 30 -7.02 12.24 -1.67
N ASN A 31 -6.12 12.60 -2.59
CA ASN A 31 -4.69 12.47 -2.39
C ASN A 31 -4.12 13.80 -1.90
N LYS A 32 -3.60 13.85 -0.67
CA LYS A 32 -3.02 15.06 -0.07
C LYS A 32 -1.82 15.62 -0.85
N MET A 33 -1.17 14.81 -1.70
CA MET A 33 -0.06 15.25 -2.55
C MET A 33 -0.53 15.83 -3.90
N ALA A 34 -1.76 15.56 -4.31
CA ALA A 34 -2.29 15.99 -5.60
C ALA A 34 -2.99 17.36 -5.49
N PRO A 35 -2.98 18.18 -6.57
CA PRO A 35 -3.57 19.53 -6.52
C PRO A 35 -5.10 19.54 -6.43
N ALA A 36 -5.77 18.44 -6.75
CA ALA A 36 -7.23 18.35 -6.75
C ALA A 36 -7.69 16.90 -6.50
N PRO A 37 -8.94 16.69 -6.04
CA PRO A 37 -9.57 15.37 -5.96
C PRO A 37 -9.49 14.62 -7.31
N GLY A 38 -9.26 13.32 -7.22
CA GLY A 38 -9.18 12.42 -8.36
C GLY A 38 -8.07 11.38 -8.22
N PRO A 39 -7.95 10.48 -9.21
CA PRO A 39 -7.05 9.33 -9.18
C PRO A 39 -5.60 9.68 -9.53
N ARG A 40 -5.13 10.84 -9.08
CA ARG A 40 -3.84 11.41 -9.46
C ARG A 40 -2.87 11.48 -8.30
N THR A 41 -1.59 11.49 -8.63
CA THR A 41 -0.49 11.71 -7.69
C THR A 41 0.64 12.47 -8.37
N VAL A 42 1.68 12.81 -7.61
CA VAL A 42 2.89 13.47 -8.12
C VAL A 42 3.99 12.43 -8.24
N HIS A 43 4.58 12.33 -9.41
CA HIS A 43 5.84 11.62 -9.59
C HIS A 43 6.97 12.54 -9.14
N HIS A 44 7.50 12.35 -7.92
CA HIS A 44 8.42 13.29 -7.28
C HIS A 44 9.73 13.52 -8.06
N PRO A 45 10.37 12.52 -8.69
CA PRO A 45 11.57 12.77 -9.47
C PRO A 45 11.34 13.76 -10.63
N SER A 46 10.19 13.69 -11.31
CA SER A 46 9.88 14.55 -12.46
C SER A 46 8.94 15.73 -12.13
N GLN A 47 8.40 15.80 -10.90
CA GLN A 47 7.40 16.77 -10.46
C GLN A 47 6.11 16.80 -11.32
N GLN A 48 5.83 15.72 -12.05
CA GLN A 48 4.65 15.64 -12.93
C GLN A 48 3.45 15.06 -12.18
N VAL A 49 2.29 15.69 -12.34
CA VAL A 49 1.01 15.13 -11.88
C VAL A 49 0.49 14.16 -12.94
N MET A 50 0.22 12.92 -12.56
CA MET A 50 -0.27 11.86 -13.44
C MET A 50 -1.21 10.91 -12.70
N ASP A 51 -1.83 9.99 -13.42
CA ASP A 51 -2.66 8.94 -12.81
C ASP A 51 -1.79 8.02 -11.93
N ILE A 52 -2.37 7.50 -10.85
CA ILE A 52 -1.62 6.71 -9.86
C ILE A 52 -0.97 5.46 -10.48
N PHE A 53 -1.64 4.81 -11.42
CA PHE A 53 -1.07 3.67 -12.13
C PHE A 53 0.18 4.07 -12.92
N ASP A 54 0.13 5.19 -13.66
CA ASP A 54 1.25 5.64 -14.48
C ASP A 54 2.45 6.06 -13.62
N ALA A 55 2.20 6.69 -12.47
CA ALA A 55 3.24 7.00 -11.50
C ALA A 55 3.88 5.73 -10.93
N ALA A 56 3.06 4.73 -10.58
CA ALA A 56 3.55 3.45 -10.07
C ALA A 56 4.38 2.68 -11.11
N ASP A 57 3.95 2.67 -12.38
CA ASP A 57 4.67 2.05 -13.48
C ASP A 57 6.04 2.72 -13.72
N ARG A 58 6.09 4.07 -13.63
CA ARG A 58 7.37 4.81 -13.68
C ARG A 58 8.30 4.45 -12.54
N TYR A 59 7.82 4.46 -11.30
CA TYR A 59 8.65 4.09 -10.15
C TYR A 59 9.13 2.62 -10.24
N ALA A 60 8.33 1.72 -10.84
CA ALA A 60 8.76 0.36 -11.11
C ALA A 60 9.91 0.30 -12.12
N GLN A 61 9.84 1.06 -13.22
CA GLN A 61 10.94 1.20 -14.19
C GLN A 61 12.21 1.80 -13.58
N GLU A 62 12.05 2.69 -12.60
CA GLU A 62 13.14 3.30 -11.83
C GLU A 62 13.65 2.42 -10.68
N ASN A 63 13.07 1.24 -10.46
CA ASN A 63 13.36 0.33 -9.34
C ASN A 63 13.21 0.98 -7.95
N VAL A 64 12.23 1.88 -7.80
CA VAL A 64 11.94 2.56 -6.54
C VAL A 64 10.78 1.85 -5.82
N PRO A 65 10.99 1.32 -4.60
CA PRO A 65 9.92 0.76 -3.79
C PRO A 65 8.89 1.82 -3.38
N LEU A 66 7.62 1.44 -3.32
CA LEU A 66 6.54 2.34 -2.94
C LEU A 66 5.95 1.99 -1.57
N ILE A 67 5.49 3.01 -0.85
CA ILE A 67 4.63 2.87 0.33
C ILE A 67 3.38 3.75 0.15
N ALA A 68 2.36 3.50 0.96
CA ALA A 68 1.22 4.42 1.09
C ALA A 68 1.14 4.94 2.53
N ILE A 69 0.87 6.24 2.71
CA ILE A 69 0.56 6.84 4.01
C ILE A 69 -0.90 7.23 4.00
N VAL A 70 -1.65 6.75 4.99
CA VAL A 70 -3.12 6.85 5.05
C VAL A 70 -3.59 7.21 6.44
N GLY A 71 -4.81 7.74 6.54
CA GLY A 71 -5.41 8.13 7.82
C GLY A 71 -6.02 6.96 8.59
N LYS A 72 -7.12 7.24 9.28
CA LYS A 72 -7.89 6.28 10.07
C LYS A 72 -8.78 5.39 9.20
N ASP A 73 -9.10 4.22 9.75
CA ASP A 73 -10.05 3.24 9.23
C ASP A 73 -9.76 2.85 7.77
N TYR A 74 -8.47 2.68 7.47
CA TYR A 74 -8.02 2.37 6.12
C TYR A 74 -8.55 1.00 5.68
N GLY A 75 -9.21 1.00 4.52
CA GLY A 75 -9.85 -0.17 3.94
C GLY A 75 -11.26 -0.44 4.45
N SER A 76 -11.88 0.50 5.16
CA SER A 76 -13.30 0.42 5.52
C SER A 76 -14.22 0.29 4.30
N GLY A 77 -15.35 -0.38 4.51
CA GLY A 77 -16.35 -0.66 3.47
C GLY A 77 -16.45 -2.14 3.12
N SER A 78 -17.07 -2.46 1.98
CA SER A 78 -17.21 -3.83 1.53
C SER A 78 -15.86 -4.44 1.16
N SER A 79 -15.64 -5.70 1.55
CA SER A 79 -14.48 -6.46 1.07
C SER A 79 -14.52 -6.54 -0.45
N ARG A 80 -13.39 -6.23 -1.09
CA ARG A 80 -13.23 -6.25 -2.55
C ARG A 80 -11.98 -7.04 -2.90
N ASP A 81 -12.12 -7.97 -3.82
CA ASP A 81 -11.09 -8.93 -4.23
C ASP A 81 -9.74 -8.29 -4.57
N TRP A 82 -9.79 -7.07 -5.11
CA TRP A 82 -8.65 -6.32 -5.62
C TRP A 82 -8.11 -5.25 -4.66
N ALA A 83 -8.70 -5.09 -3.47
CA ALA A 83 -8.30 -4.04 -2.52
C ALA A 83 -6.85 -4.21 -1.99
N ALA A 84 -6.31 -5.44 -1.96
CA ALA A 84 -4.91 -5.70 -1.62
C ALA A 84 -4.06 -6.13 -2.84
N LYS A 85 -4.65 -6.86 -3.80
CA LYS A 85 -3.96 -7.26 -5.04
C LYS A 85 -3.56 -6.06 -5.91
N GLY A 86 -4.42 -5.06 -5.98
CA GLY A 86 -4.16 -3.82 -6.70
C GLY A 86 -2.90 -3.11 -6.19
N PRO A 87 -2.87 -2.70 -4.91
CA PRO A 87 -1.67 -2.10 -4.30
C PRO A 87 -0.41 -2.95 -4.48
N PHE A 88 -0.53 -4.27 -4.36
CA PHE A 88 0.58 -5.19 -4.58
C PHE A 88 1.15 -5.10 -6.01
N LEU A 89 0.28 -5.10 -7.03
CA LEU A 89 0.69 -4.97 -8.43
C LEU A 89 1.14 -3.56 -8.80
N LEU A 90 0.74 -2.53 -8.06
CA LEU A 90 1.33 -1.19 -8.15
C LEU A 90 2.73 -1.11 -7.49
N GLY A 91 3.22 -2.18 -6.87
CA GLY A 91 4.55 -2.21 -6.26
C GLY A 91 4.62 -1.68 -4.82
N ILE A 92 3.48 -1.42 -4.17
CA ILE A 92 3.43 -0.99 -2.77
C ILE A 92 3.94 -2.12 -1.86
N LYS A 93 4.98 -1.83 -1.08
CA LYS A 93 5.62 -2.76 -0.15
C LYS A 93 5.09 -2.64 1.27
N ALA A 94 4.68 -1.45 1.67
CA ALA A 94 4.11 -1.19 2.99
C ALA A 94 3.03 -0.11 2.95
N VAL A 95 2.11 -0.15 3.91
CA VAL A 95 1.13 0.90 4.16
C VAL A 95 1.29 1.38 5.59
N ILE A 96 1.47 2.68 5.82
CA ILE A 96 1.51 3.30 7.14
C ILE A 96 0.17 4.03 7.37
N ALA A 97 -0.63 3.54 8.31
CA ALA A 97 -1.96 4.05 8.64
C ALA A 97 -2.06 4.56 10.08
N GLU A 98 -3.03 5.42 10.38
CA GLU A 98 -3.43 5.68 11.77
C GLU A 98 -4.20 4.49 12.36
N SER A 99 -5.04 3.84 11.55
CA SER A 99 -5.71 2.58 11.89
C SER A 99 -6.18 1.85 10.65
N PHE A 100 -6.37 0.53 10.77
CA PHE A 100 -6.88 -0.33 9.69
C PHE A 100 -8.24 -0.91 10.04
N GLU A 101 -9.08 -1.10 9.02
CA GLU A 101 -10.17 -2.07 9.10
C GLU A 101 -9.57 -3.50 9.18
N ARG A 102 -10.15 -4.34 10.04
CA ARG A 102 -9.61 -5.67 10.43
C ARG A 102 -9.43 -6.61 9.24
N ILE A 103 -10.45 -6.71 8.37
CA ILE A 103 -10.42 -7.60 7.20
C ILE A 103 -9.41 -7.07 6.18
N HIS A 104 -9.40 -5.76 5.92
CA HIS A 104 -8.46 -5.15 4.98
C HIS A 104 -7.00 -5.34 5.41
N ARG A 105 -6.68 -5.14 6.69
CA ARG A 105 -5.35 -5.43 7.26
C ARG A 105 -4.92 -6.86 6.92
N SER A 106 -5.81 -7.83 7.16
CA SER A 106 -5.53 -9.25 6.90
C SER A 106 -5.30 -9.52 5.40
N ASN A 107 -6.02 -8.83 4.51
CA ASN A 107 -5.82 -8.93 3.06
C ASN A 107 -4.45 -8.38 2.63
N LEU A 108 -3.98 -7.27 3.23
CA LEU A 108 -2.64 -6.73 2.97
C LEU A 108 -1.55 -7.74 3.34
N VAL A 109 -1.65 -8.31 4.55
CA VAL A 109 -0.74 -9.38 5.03
C VAL A 109 -0.75 -10.57 4.06
N GLY A 110 -1.94 -11.01 3.65
CA GLY A 110 -2.11 -12.12 2.71
C GLY A 110 -1.44 -11.86 1.34
N MET A 111 -1.37 -10.61 0.90
CA MET A 111 -0.66 -10.22 -0.33
C MET A 111 0.82 -9.90 -0.12
N GLY A 112 1.34 -10.01 1.11
CA GLY A 112 2.73 -9.70 1.42
C GLY A 112 3.04 -8.20 1.56
N ILE A 113 2.01 -7.35 1.64
CA ILE A 113 2.17 -5.92 1.94
C ILE A 113 2.25 -5.76 3.45
N MET A 114 3.23 -5.02 3.95
CA MET A 114 3.41 -4.78 5.38
C MET A 114 2.44 -3.70 5.90
N PRO A 115 1.45 -4.04 6.76
CA PRO A 115 0.62 -3.03 7.40
C PRO A 115 1.37 -2.47 8.61
N LEU A 116 1.57 -1.15 8.62
CA LEU A 116 2.25 -0.39 9.67
C LEU A 116 1.27 0.61 10.26
N GLU A 117 1.23 0.70 11.58
CA GLU A 117 0.35 1.62 12.29
C GLU A 117 1.20 2.66 13.03
N PHE A 118 0.86 3.93 12.90
CA PHE A 118 1.44 4.97 13.75
C PHE A 118 1.17 4.66 15.23
N LEU A 119 2.05 5.12 16.12
CA LEU A 119 1.78 5.04 17.55
C LEU A 119 0.59 5.92 17.96
N PRO A 120 -0.09 5.64 19.09
CA PRO A 120 -1.22 6.44 19.55
C PRO A 120 -0.91 7.93 19.62
N GLY A 121 -1.75 8.76 18.99
CA GLY A 121 -1.58 10.21 18.93
C GLY A 121 -0.59 10.71 17.88
N VAL A 122 0.06 9.82 17.13
CA VAL A 122 0.98 10.15 16.04
C VAL A 122 0.30 9.91 14.69
N ASN A 123 0.50 10.83 13.76
CA ASN A 123 0.10 10.69 12.36
C ASN A 123 1.00 11.54 11.44
N ALA A 124 0.73 11.48 10.13
CA ALA A 124 1.48 12.24 9.13
C ALA A 124 1.53 13.75 9.42
N ASP A 125 0.41 14.34 9.83
CA ASP A 125 0.31 15.78 10.08
C ASP A 125 1.12 16.17 11.35
N THR A 126 1.05 15.39 12.43
CA THR A 126 1.82 15.64 13.67
C THR A 126 3.33 15.52 13.48
N LEU A 127 3.76 14.69 12.53
CA LEU A 127 5.17 14.51 12.16
C LEU A 127 5.61 15.51 11.07
N GLY A 128 4.68 16.29 10.53
CA GLY A 128 4.90 17.19 9.39
C GLY A 128 5.45 16.44 8.17
N LEU A 129 4.92 15.26 7.88
CA LEU A 129 5.23 14.47 6.69
C LEU A 129 4.44 15.02 5.51
N THR A 130 5.13 15.33 4.42
CA THR A 130 4.51 15.88 3.21
C THR A 130 4.16 14.79 2.19
N GLY A 131 4.84 13.64 2.28
CA GLY A 131 4.77 12.55 1.31
C GLY A 131 5.83 12.67 0.20
N ALA A 132 6.52 13.81 0.10
CA ALA A 132 7.60 14.03 -0.86
C ALA A 132 8.95 13.45 -0.39
N GLU A 133 9.03 13.04 0.87
CA GLU A 133 10.22 12.46 1.48
C GLU A 133 10.45 11.01 1.04
N ARG A 134 11.69 10.53 1.23
CA ARG A 134 12.01 9.10 1.13
C ARG A 134 11.96 8.46 2.50
N TYR A 135 11.36 7.27 2.55
CA TYR A 135 11.15 6.52 3.78
C TYR A 135 11.96 5.22 3.76
N SER A 136 12.69 4.96 4.83
CA SER A 136 13.41 3.70 5.05
C SER A 136 12.88 3.02 6.30
N ILE A 137 12.33 1.82 6.14
CA ILE A 137 11.76 1.02 7.24
C ILE A 137 12.79 -0.04 7.63
N SER A 138 13.30 0.05 8.86
CA SER A 138 14.27 -0.94 9.37
C SER A 138 13.53 -2.18 9.86
N VAL A 139 13.65 -3.29 9.12
CA VAL A 139 13.03 -4.58 9.49
C VAL A 139 14.13 -5.49 10.07
N PRO A 140 14.03 -5.92 11.33
CA PRO A 140 15.02 -6.83 11.93
C PRO A 140 14.88 -8.25 11.36
N ASP A 141 15.96 -9.03 11.43
CA ASP A 141 15.97 -10.44 10.99
C ASP A 141 14.90 -11.28 11.71
N THR A 142 14.69 -10.99 13.01
CA THR A 142 13.66 -11.62 13.82
C THR A 142 12.53 -10.65 14.12
N LEU A 143 11.47 -10.76 13.34
CA LEU A 143 10.21 -10.05 13.55
C LEU A 143 9.27 -10.88 14.45
N VAL A 144 8.62 -10.22 15.40
CA VAL A 144 7.59 -10.79 16.29
C VAL A 144 6.26 -10.07 16.06
N PRO A 145 5.11 -10.65 16.46
CA PRO A 145 3.82 -9.97 16.30
C PRO A 145 3.84 -8.61 16.99
N GLN A 146 3.27 -7.59 16.33
CA GLN A 146 3.16 -6.23 16.86
C GLN A 146 4.49 -5.51 17.19
N HIS A 147 5.62 -5.95 16.59
CA HIS A 147 6.93 -5.31 16.77
C HIS A 147 6.90 -3.80 16.43
N LEU A 148 7.58 -2.97 17.22
CA LEU A 148 7.84 -1.56 16.88
C LEU A 148 9.02 -1.41 15.93
N LEU A 149 8.77 -0.92 14.72
CA LEU A 149 9.79 -0.63 13.72
C LEU A 149 10.10 0.86 13.68
N THR A 150 11.36 1.18 13.36
CA THR A 150 11.79 2.55 13.13
C THR A 150 11.68 2.88 11.65
N VAL A 151 11.00 3.98 11.34
CA VAL A 151 10.98 4.61 10.03
C VAL A 151 11.92 5.80 10.05
N GLN A 152 12.90 5.79 9.16
CA GLN A 152 13.81 6.91 8.89
C GLN A 152 13.31 7.68 7.68
N VAL A 153 13.36 9.00 7.76
CA VAL A 153 13.00 9.93 6.69
C VAL A 153 14.26 10.65 6.24
N ASP A 154 14.43 10.85 4.93
CA ASP A 154 15.63 11.48 4.35
C ASP A 154 15.87 12.94 4.78
N ASN A 155 14.85 13.61 5.31
CA ASN A 155 14.97 14.91 5.95
C ASN A 155 15.50 14.87 7.41
N GLY A 156 15.94 13.70 7.89
CA GLY A 156 16.51 13.50 9.22
C GLY A 156 15.48 13.17 10.32
N LYS A 157 14.18 13.19 10.04
CA LYS A 157 13.16 12.76 11.00
C LYS A 157 13.19 11.23 11.16
N SER A 158 12.87 10.77 12.36
CA SER A 158 12.60 9.35 12.61
C SER A 158 11.39 9.20 13.53
N PHE A 159 10.64 8.12 13.34
CA PHE A 159 9.49 7.80 14.17
C PHE A 159 9.28 6.30 14.25
N GLN A 160 8.54 5.87 15.28
CA GLN A 160 8.17 4.47 15.43
C GLN A 160 6.79 4.19 14.86
N VAL A 161 6.65 2.99 14.30
CA VAL A 161 5.40 2.40 13.84
C VAL A 161 5.29 0.99 14.39
N LYS A 162 4.08 0.53 14.67
CA LYS A 162 3.81 -0.85 15.05
C LYS A 162 3.51 -1.66 13.81
N VAL A 163 4.22 -2.76 13.56
CA VAL A 163 3.85 -3.68 12.48
C VAL A 163 2.59 -4.45 12.87
N ARG A 164 1.56 -4.40 12.03
CA ARG A 164 0.26 -5.03 12.29
C ARG A 164 0.20 -6.47 11.78
N TYR A 165 1.26 -7.24 12.08
CA TYR A 165 1.18 -8.69 12.12
C TYR A 165 0.69 -9.08 13.51
N ASP A 166 -0.56 -9.52 13.59
CA ASP A 166 -1.23 -9.72 14.87
C ASP A 166 -1.02 -11.16 15.38
N THR A 167 -0.50 -12.06 14.54
CA THR A 167 -0.26 -13.48 14.84
C THR A 167 1.03 -14.02 14.21
N GLU A 168 1.52 -15.17 14.67
CA GLU A 168 2.62 -15.91 14.02
C GLU A 168 2.27 -16.39 12.60
N VAL A 169 0.98 -16.61 12.32
CA VAL A 169 0.52 -16.98 10.97
C VAL A 169 0.72 -15.80 10.01
N ASP A 170 0.43 -14.58 10.45
CA ASP A 170 0.67 -13.37 9.66
C ASP A 170 2.16 -13.24 9.29
N LEU A 171 3.06 -13.49 10.27
CA LEU A 171 4.51 -13.51 10.04
C LEU A 171 4.93 -14.62 9.07
N THR A 172 4.31 -15.79 9.17
CA THR A 172 4.58 -16.91 8.27
C THR A 172 4.22 -16.54 6.83
N TYR A 173 3.07 -15.90 6.61
CA TYR A 173 2.70 -15.40 5.28
C TYR A 173 3.66 -14.32 4.79
N PHE A 174 4.03 -13.35 5.63
CA PHE A 174 5.00 -12.32 5.27
C PHE A 174 6.36 -12.90 4.83
N ARG A 175 6.93 -13.84 5.60
CA ARG A 175 8.20 -14.52 5.26
C ARG A 175 8.14 -15.29 3.95
N ASN A 176 6.93 -15.68 3.52
CA ASN A 176 6.71 -16.35 2.25
C ASN A 176 6.37 -15.39 1.08
N GLY A 177 6.25 -14.09 1.35
CA GLY A 177 5.82 -13.10 0.37
C GLY A 177 4.32 -13.14 0.07
N GLY A 178 3.51 -13.70 0.97
CA GLY A 178 2.07 -13.80 0.88
C GLY A 178 1.52 -15.22 1.03
N ILE A 179 0.21 -15.34 1.23
CA ILE A 179 -0.50 -16.61 1.45
C ILE A 179 -0.43 -17.52 0.23
N LEU A 180 -0.55 -16.97 -0.99
CA LEU A 180 -0.49 -17.76 -2.23
C LEU A 180 0.87 -18.45 -2.38
N ASN A 181 1.94 -17.70 -2.14
CA ASN A 181 3.31 -18.21 -2.21
C ASN A 181 3.57 -19.28 -1.15
N TYR A 182 3.09 -19.06 0.08
CA TYR A 182 3.15 -20.05 1.15
C TYR A 182 2.44 -21.36 0.75
N MET A 183 1.23 -21.26 0.19
CA MET A 183 0.46 -22.44 -0.22
C MET A 183 1.15 -23.20 -1.35
N ILE A 184 1.69 -22.51 -2.36
CA ILE A 184 2.45 -23.16 -3.45
C ILE A 184 3.66 -23.91 -2.88
N ARG A 185 4.46 -23.27 -2.02
CA ARG A 185 5.65 -23.89 -1.41
C ARG A 185 5.32 -25.10 -0.52
N LYS A 186 4.12 -25.16 0.04
CA LYS A 186 3.64 -26.28 0.87
C LYS A 186 3.13 -27.46 0.04
N MET A 187 2.68 -27.20 -1.19
CA MET A 187 2.15 -28.22 -2.10
C MET A 187 3.22 -28.86 -3.00
N LEU A 188 4.36 -28.16 -3.19
CA LEU A 188 5.57 -28.68 -3.82
C LEU A 188 6.39 -29.50 -2.82
#